data_AF-A0A920J8K1-F1
#
_entry.id   AF-A0A920J8K1-F1
#
_cell.length_a   1.000
_cell.length_b   1.000
_cell.length_c   1.000
_cell.angle_alpha   90.00
_cell.angle_beta   90.00
_cell.angle_gamma   90.00
#
_symmetry.space_group_name_H-M   'P 1'
#
loop_
_entity.id
_entity.type
_entity.pdbx_description
1 polymer ?
#
loop_
_entity_poly.entity_id
_entity_poly.type
_entity_poly.pdbx_seq_one_letter_code
_entity_poly.pdbx_strand_id
1 'polypeptide(L)'
;MGSQISDQAAERIRSVSPFPDGRVFLCSSGSESVDSAIKIIRKVAILRGEPERQIIFRRGRGYHGVNVGGTTLQGIPANREGGGDLLPKVLEIVSTNIESAHLFSKNMVKYSWSRNPKLSKGRRCLPPPDGFLEGLRRLAMTTVLSRF
;
A
#
# COMPACT_ATOMS: atom_id res chain seq x y z
N MET A 1 -14.10 14.95 -19.88
CA MET A 1 -13.08 14.55 -20.87
C MET A 1 -11.74 15.04 -20.34
N GLY A 2 -10.70 14.21 -20.32
CA GLY A 2 -9.40 14.55 -19.71
C GLY A 2 -8.67 15.65 -20.47
N SER A 3 -7.74 16.34 -19.81
CA SER A 3 -6.84 17.28 -20.49
C SER A 3 -5.79 16.48 -21.28
N GLN A 4 -5.43 16.93 -22.48
CA GLN A 4 -4.32 16.32 -23.24
C GLN A 4 -3.03 16.25 -22.42
N ILE A 5 -2.80 17.21 -21.52
CA ILE A 5 -1.62 17.24 -20.65
C ILE A 5 -1.67 16.11 -19.62
N SER A 6 -2.83 15.85 -19.00
CA SER A 6 -2.97 14.75 -18.04
C SER A 6 -2.79 13.40 -18.70
N ASP A 7 -3.26 13.24 -19.94
CA ASP A 7 -3.15 11.99 -20.69
C ASP A 7 -1.68 11.71 -21.06
N GLN A 8 -0.95 12.73 -21.52
CA GLN A 8 0.48 12.62 -21.81
C GLN A 8 1.30 12.29 -20.54
N ALA A 9 0.99 12.92 -19.41
CA ALA A 9 1.64 12.64 -18.14
C ALA A 9 1.38 11.20 -17.68
N ALA A 10 0.13 10.74 -17.77
CA ALA A 10 -0.25 9.36 -17.46
C ALA A 10 0.48 8.35 -18.34
N GLU A 11 0.56 8.60 -19.65
CA GLU A 11 1.24 7.70 -20.58
C GLU A 11 2.75 7.65 -20.32
N ARG A 12 3.37 8.79 -20.02
CA ARG A 12 4.79 8.83 -19.67
C ARG A 12 5.08 8.02 -18.41
N ILE A 13 4.24 8.10 -17.39
CA ILE A 13 4.35 7.28 -16.17
C ILE A 13 4.16 5.79 -16.51
N ARG A 14 3.17 5.44 -17.34
CA ARG A 14 2.93 4.06 -17.76
C ARG A 14 4.13 3.46 -18.48
N SER A 15 4.79 4.23 -19.35
CA SER A 15 5.92 3.76 -20.18
C SER A 15 7.14 3.28 -19.39
N VAL A 16 7.32 3.76 -18.15
CA VAL A 16 8.43 3.38 -17.26
C VAL A 16 8.00 2.47 -16.11
N SER A 17 6.71 2.12 -16.06
CA SER A 17 6.13 1.25 -15.04
C SER A 17 6.37 -0.22 -15.39
N PRO A 18 6.59 -1.12 -14.41
CA PRO A 18 6.67 -2.56 -14.65
C PRO A 18 5.31 -3.21 -14.96
N PHE A 19 4.25 -2.42 -15.13
CA PHE A 19 2.89 -2.88 -15.43
C PHE A 19 2.47 -2.42 -16.83
N PRO A 20 2.69 -3.22 -17.89
CA PRO A 20 2.40 -2.81 -19.26
C PRO A 20 0.92 -2.46 -19.47
N ASP A 21 0.02 -3.20 -18.83
CA ASP A 21 -1.43 -2.95 -18.85
C ASP A 21 -1.91 -2.01 -17.74
N GLY A 22 -0.98 -1.36 -17.02
CA GLY A 22 -1.28 -0.45 -15.94
C GLY A 22 -2.13 0.74 -16.37
N ARG A 23 -2.85 1.32 -15.41
CA ARG A 23 -3.55 2.60 -15.55
C ARG A 23 -3.04 3.56 -14.49
N VAL A 24 -3.00 4.84 -14.83
CA VAL A 24 -2.53 5.90 -13.92
C VAL A 24 -3.73 6.69 -13.41
N PHE A 25 -3.83 6.78 -12.09
CA PHE A 25 -4.76 7.68 -11.41
C PHE A 25 -3.95 8.82 -10.81
N LEU A 26 -4.08 10.03 -11.36
CA LEU A 26 -3.32 11.20 -10.93
C LEU A 26 -3.90 11.77 -9.62
N CYS A 27 -3.03 12.19 -8.73
CA CYS A 27 -3.37 12.88 -7.48
C CYS A 27 -2.50 14.13 -7.32
N SER A 28 -2.87 15.01 -6.39
CA SER A 28 -2.15 16.25 -6.09
C SER A 28 -1.07 16.06 -5.02
N SER A 29 -1.08 14.93 -4.30
CA SER A 29 -0.08 14.62 -3.27
C SER A 29 0.07 13.11 -3.04
N GLY A 30 1.17 12.71 -2.39
CA GLY A 30 1.36 11.32 -1.95
C GLY A 30 0.32 10.86 -0.93
N SER A 31 -0.17 11.75 -0.06
CA SER A 31 -1.25 11.44 0.90
C SER A 31 -2.56 11.09 0.17
N GLU A 32 -2.90 11.86 -0.86
CA GLU A 32 -4.08 11.56 -1.70
C GLU A 32 -3.90 10.25 -2.47
N SER A 33 -2.70 9.96 -2.95
CA SER A 33 -2.42 8.68 -3.62
C SER A 33 -2.63 7.48 -2.70
N VAL A 34 -2.23 7.57 -1.43
CA VAL A 34 -2.45 6.49 -0.44
C VAL A 34 -3.94 6.28 -0.19
N ASP A 35 -4.69 7.34 0.12
CA ASP A 35 -6.13 7.24 0.40
C ASP A 35 -6.90 6.76 -0.83
N SER A 36 -6.50 7.18 -2.03
CA SER A 36 -7.07 6.71 -3.30
C SER A 36 -6.79 5.22 -3.52
N ALA A 37 -5.56 4.77 -3.27
CA ALA A 37 -5.21 3.36 -3.37
C ALA A 37 -6.05 2.50 -2.40
N ILE A 38 -6.19 2.90 -1.13
CA ILE A 38 -7.03 2.21 -0.14
C ILE A 38 -8.46 1.99 -0.67
N LYS A 39 -9.06 3.04 -1.24
CA LYS A 39 -10.41 2.98 -1.83
C LYS A 39 -10.47 2.02 -3.01
N ILE A 40 -9.52 2.14 -3.95
CA ILE A 40 -9.46 1.30 -5.15
C ILE A 40 -9.35 -0.16 -4.77
N ILE A 41 -8.45 -0.53 -3.86
CA ILE A 41 -8.20 -1.94 -3.54
C ILE A 41 -9.41 -2.56 -2.82
N ARG A 42 -10.05 -1.83 -1.89
CA ARG A 42 -11.32 -2.27 -1.27
C ARG A 42 -12.43 -2.45 -2.30
N LYS A 43 -12.55 -1.53 -3.27
CA LYS A 43 -13.54 -1.64 -4.35
C LYS A 43 -13.26 -2.83 -5.25
N VAL A 44 -11.99 -3.09 -5.59
CA VAL A 44 -11.58 -4.26 -6.37
C VAL A 44 -11.96 -5.56 -5.67
N ALA A 45 -11.77 -5.67 -4.36
CA ALA A 45 -12.18 -6.85 -3.60
C ALA A 45 -13.70 -7.09 -3.68
N ILE A 46 -14.51 -6.04 -3.50
CA ILE A 46 -15.97 -6.10 -3.66
C ILE A 46 -16.35 -6.55 -5.08
N LEU A 47 -15.73 -5.95 -6.12
CA LEU A 47 -16.01 -6.29 -7.52
C LEU A 47 -15.58 -7.72 -7.90
N ARG A 48 -14.68 -8.33 -7.12
CA ARG A 48 -14.26 -9.73 -7.27
C ARG A 48 -15.13 -10.72 -6.49
N GLY A 49 -16.14 -10.24 -5.76
CA GLY A 49 -16.96 -11.09 -4.89
C GLY A 49 -16.30 -11.46 -3.57
N GLU A 50 -15.28 -10.70 -3.14
CA GLU A 50 -14.51 -10.93 -1.89
C GLU A 50 -14.67 -9.75 -0.91
N PRO A 51 -15.91 -9.33 -0.55
CA PRO A 51 -16.14 -8.13 0.27
C PRO A 51 -15.55 -8.21 1.70
N GLU A 52 -15.28 -9.41 2.20
CA GLU A 52 -14.65 -9.69 3.48
C GLU A 52 -13.15 -9.32 3.50
N ARG A 53 -12.50 -9.25 2.33
CA ARG A 53 -11.13 -8.78 2.22
C ARG A 53 -11.07 -7.28 2.42
N GLN A 54 -10.86 -6.89 3.67
CA GLN A 54 -10.81 -5.49 4.08
C GLN A 54 -9.56 -5.12 4.89
N ILE A 55 -8.76 -6.10 5.30
CA ILE A 55 -7.61 -5.89 6.19
C ILE A 55 -6.43 -5.32 5.41
N ILE A 56 -5.92 -4.17 5.83
CA ILE A 56 -4.71 -3.56 5.27
C ILE A 56 -3.58 -3.66 6.30
N PHE A 57 -2.36 -3.90 5.83
CA PHE A 57 -1.19 -3.98 6.71
C PHE A 57 -0.38 -2.70 6.61
N ARG A 58 -0.07 -2.14 7.78
CA ARG A 58 0.95 -1.11 7.89
C ARG A 58 2.27 -1.72 8.33
N ARG A 59 3.37 -1.11 7.88
CA ARG A 59 4.71 -1.50 8.26
C ARG A 59 5.20 -0.58 9.37
N GLY A 60 5.76 -1.14 10.43
CA GLY A 60 6.53 -0.35 11.42
C GLY A 60 7.57 0.54 10.73
N ARG A 61 7.70 1.78 11.20
CA ARG A 61 8.52 2.86 10.62
C ARG A 61 8.16 3.28 9.18
N GLY A 62 7.02 2.85 8.63
CA GLY A 62 6.48 3.34 7.35
C GLY A 62 5.93 4.76 7.43
N TYR A 63 6.01 5.51 6.32
CA TYR A 63 5.40 6.83 6.17
C TYR A 63 4.48 6.85 4.94
N HIS A 64 3.23 7.25 5.16
CA HIS A 64 2.17 7.15 4.15
C HIS A 64 1.36 8.44 4.00
N GLY A 65 1.96 9.58 4.36
CA GLY A 65 1.30 10.88 4.31
C GLY A 65 0.53 11.20 5.59
N VAL A 66 -0.35 12.19 5.52
CA VAL A 66 -1.03 12.77 6.69
C VAL A 66 -2.57 12.82 6.57
N ASN A 67 -3.12 12.34 5.46
CA ASN A 67 -4.57 12.15 5.33
C ASN A 67 -5.03 11.01 6.24
N VAL A 68 -6.34 10.84 6.43
CA VAL A 68 -6.93 9.84 7.34
C VAL A 68 -6.38 8.42 7.08
N GLY A 69 -6.32 8.00 5.80
CA GLY A 69 -5.75 6.70 5.44
C GLY A 69 -4.25 6.62 5.70
N GLY A 70 -3.50 7.62 5.23
CA GLY A 70 -2.06 7.75 5.49
C GLY A 70 -1.67 7.69 6.96
N THR A 71 -2.34 8.48 7.81
CA THR A 71 -2.13 8.52 9.26
C THR A 71 -2.47 7.18 9.92
N THR A 72 -3.54 6.50 9.50
CA THR A 72 -3.84 5.14 9.99
C THR A 72 -2.74 4.14 9.63
N LEU A 73 -2.18 4.26 8.43
CA LEU A 73 -1.10 3.38 7.96
C LEU A 73 0.30 3.78 8.47
N GLN A 74 0.41 4.82 9.28
CA GLN A 74 1.68 5.37 9.69
C GLN A 74 2.39 4.43 10.69
N GLY A 75 3.66 4.10 10.41
CA GLY A 75 4.50 3.27 11.27
C GLY A 75 5.42 4.05 12.20
N ILE A 76 5.35 5.38 12.18
CA ILE A 76 6.11 6.27 13.06
C ILE A 76 5.18 6.71 14.20
N PRO A 77 5.36 6.26 15.46
CA PRO A 77 4.42 6.51 16.54
C PRO A 77 4.07 7.98 16.75
N ALA A 78 5.07 8.87 16.71
CA ALA A 78 4.89 10.32 16.86
C ALA A 78 3.93 10.94 15.83
N ASN A 79 3.76 10.32 14.66
CA ASN A 79 2.85 10.82 13.63
C ASN A 79 1.40 10.32 13.81
N ARG A 80 1.14 9.49 14.84
CA ARG A 80 -0.19 8.96 15.21
C ARG A 80 -0.59 9.30 16.65
N GLU A 81 0.32 9.88 17.40
CA GLU A 81 0.09 10.31 18.77
C GLU A 81 -1.13 11.23 18.84
N GLY A 82 -2.01 10.99 19.80
CA GLY A 82 -3.28 11.71 19.97
C GLY A 82 -4.40 11.35 18.98
N GLY A 83 -4.09 10.77 17.81
CA GLY A 83 -5.08 10.42 16.77
C GLY A 83 -5.44 8.93 16.68
N GLY A 84 -4.50 8.04 17.02
CA GLY A 84 -4.73 6.59 16.97
C GLY A 84 -4.99 6.05 15.55
N ASP A 85 -5.79 4.98 15.46
CA ASP A 85 -6.23 4.39 14.18
C ASP A 85 -7.57 4.98 13.76
N LEU A 86 -7.55 5.74 12.65
CA LEU A 86 -8.72 6.48 12.15
C LEU A 86 -9.57 5.66 11.15
N LEU A 87 -8.99 4.62 10.56
CA LEU A 87 -9.71 3.64 9.74
C LEU A 87 -9.71 2.26 10.41
N PRO A 88 -10.83 1.53 10.38
CA PRO A 88 -10.87 0.17 10.90
C PRO A 88 -10.15 -0.80 9.95
N LYS A 89 -9.85 -1.99 10.48
CA LYS A 89 -9.28 -3.13 9.75
C LYS A 89 -7.88 -2.83 9.20
N VAL A 90 -7.05 -2.21 10.04
CA VAL A 90 -5.62 -2.05 9.79
C VAL A 90 -4.86 -2.82 10.85
N LEU A 91 -3.92 -3.66 10.42
CA LEU A 91 -3.02 -4.41 11.29
C LEU A 91 -1.58 -3.99 11.04
N GLU A 92 -0.74 -4.11 12.06
CA GLU A 92 0.68 -3.79 11.94
C GLU A 92 1.52 -5.05 11.76
N ILE A 93 2.42 -5.04 10.77
CA ILE A 93 3.49 -6.04 10.63
C ILE A 93 4.81 -5.46 11.15
N VAL A 94 5.56 -6.32 11.86
CA VAL A 94 6.91 -5.99 12.29
C VAL A 94 7.79 -5.86 11.05
N SER A 95 8.59 -4.79 10.98
CA SER A 95 9.25 -4.31 9.76
C SER A 95 10.23 -5.28 9.08
N THR A 96 10.54 -6.42 9.72
CA THR A 96 11.56 -7.39 9.28
C THR A 96 11.10 -8.85 9.30
N ASN A 97 9.88 -9.16 9.75
CA ASN A 97 9.45 -10.56 9.92
C ASN A 97 8.31 -10.94 8.97
N ILE A 98 8.60 -11.76 7.95
CA ILE A 98 7.62 -12.27 6.98
C ILE A 98 6.64 -13.25 7.62
N GLU A 99 7.04 -14.02 8.64
CA GLU A 99 6.14 -14.96 9.33
C GLU A 99 4.96 -14.23 9.98
N SER A 100 5.19 -13.00 10.47
CA SER A 100 4.12 -12.13 10.97
C SER A 100 3.10 -11.78 9.89
N ALA A 101 3.47 -11.77 8.61
CA ALA A 101 2.54 -11.57 7.50
C ALA A 101 1.85 -12.88 7.06
N HIS A 102 2.48 -14.04 7.26
CA HIS A 102 1.92 -15.35 6.91
C HIS A 102 0.65 -15.70 7.71
N LEU A 103 0.63 -15.32 9.00
CA LEU A 103 -0.49 -15.55 9.92
C LEU A 103 -1.82 -14.91 9.48
N PHE A 104 -1.78 -13.90 8.60
CA PHE A 104 -2.96 -13.07 8.28
C PHE A 104 -3.33 -13.05 6.79
N SER A 105 -2.75 -13.95 5.99
CA SER A 105 -2.89 -13.96 4.53
C SER A 105 -4.32 -14.13 4.00
N LYS A 106 -5.25 -14.67 4.82
CA LYS A 106 -6.61 -15.02 4.39
C LYS A 106 -7.56 -13.84 4.18
N ASN A 107 -7.27 -12.64 4.71
CA ASN A 107 -8.22 -11.50 4.71
C ASN A 107 -7.64 -10.19 4.14
N MET A 108 -6.52 -10.26 3.40
CA MET A 108 -5.73 -9.06 3.02
C MET A 108 -6.30 -8.29 1.81
N VAL A 109 -6.28 -6.96 1.94
CA VAL A 109 -6.40 -5.95 0.88
C VAL A 109 -4.98 -5.52 0.50
N LYS A 110 -4.64 -5.73 -0.78
CA LYS A 110 -3.28 -5.62 -1.33
C LYS A 110 -2.82 -4.16 -1.43
N TYR A 111 -1.89 -3.73 -0.59
CA TYR A 111 -1.12 -2.51 -0.85
C TYR A 111 0.37 -2.80 -0.64
N SER A 112 1.17 -2.59 -1.69
CA SER A 112 2.63 -2.49 -1.55
C SER A 112 3.08 -1.26 -2.32
N TRP A 113 3.65 -0.28 -1.62
CA TRP A 113 4.44 0.76 -2.25
C TRP A 113 5.88 0.77 -1.73
N SER A 114 6.77 1.21 -2.64
CA SER A 114 8.15 0.81 -2.84
C SER A 114 9.19 1.72 -2.16
N ARG A 115 10.43 1.19 -2.13
CA ARG A 115 11.74 1.87 -2.08
C ARG A 115 11.68 3.39 -2.15
N ASN A 116 12.08 4.04 -1.07
CA ASN A 116 12.38 5.47 -1.07
C ASN A 116 13.75 5.68 -0.39
N PRO A 117 14.84 5.89 -1.14
CA PRO A 117 16.18 6.06 -0.58
C PRO A 117 16.41 7.42 0.09
N LYS A 118 15.41 8.34 0.11
CA LYS A 118 15.59 9.71 0.62
C LYS A 118 14.37 10.30 1.34
N LEU A 119 13.66 9.53 2.17
CA LEU A 119 12.64 10.09 3.05
C LEU A 119 12.76 9.56 4.47
N SER A 120 13.65 10.19 5.23
CA SER A 120 13.20 10.78 6.49
C SER A 120 14.14 11.92 6.88
N LYS A 121 13.58 12.99 7.45
CA LYS A 121 14.35 13.90 8.29
C LYS A 121 14.99 13.05 9.40
N GLY A 122 16.29 12.79 9.30
CA GLY A 122 17.13 12.27 10.38
C GLY A 122 17.10 10.75 10.69
N ARG A 123 16.37 9.89 9.97
CA ARG A 123 16.37 8.43 10.21
C ARG A 123 16.87 7.66 8.98
N ARG A 124 17.90 6.83 9.21
CA ARG A 124 18.57 5.96 8.22
C ARG A 124 17.56 5.20 7.36
N CYS A 125 17.80 5.13 6.06
CA CYS A 125 17.04 4.24 5.17
C CYS A 125 17.22 2.80 5.63
N LEU A 126 16.13 2.14 6.02
CA LEU A 126 16.14 0.74 6.44
C LEU A 126 15.71 -0.11 5.24
N PRO A 127 16.65 -0.70 4.48
CA PRO A 127 16.28 -1.60 3.40
C PRO A 127 15.53 -2.80 3.99
N PRO A 128 14.55 -3.35 3.26
CA PRO A 128 13.96 -4.62 3.65
C PRO A 128 15.04 -5.73 3.61
N PRO A 129 14.95 -6.75 4.48
CA PRO A 129 15.79 -7.93 4.37
C PRO A 129 15.65 -8.62 3.01
N ASP A 130 16.65 -9.39 2.61
CA ASP A 130 16.59 -10.17 1.37
C ASP A 130 15.39 -11.12 1.36
N GLY A 131 14.71 -11.23 0.23
CA GLY A 131 13.52 -12.08 0.07
C GLY A 131 12.24 -11.55 0.73
N PHE A 132 12.30 -10.43 1.47
CA PHE A 132 11.13 -9.87 2.16
C PHE A 132 10.04 -9.39 1.19
N LEU A 133 10.42 -8.65 0.15
CA LEU A 133 9.47 -8.12 -0.83
C LEU A 133 8.89 -9.24 -1.70
N GLU A 134 9.70 -10.23 -2.06
CA GLU A 134 9.28 -11.44 -2.77
C GLU A 134 8.31 -12.26 -1.91
N GLY A 135 8.59 -12.40 -0.61
CA GLY A 135 7.72 -13.06 0.36
C GLY A 135 6.36 -12.36 0.48
N LEU A 136 6.35 -11.03 0.64
CA LEU A 136 5.11 -10.24 0.65
C LEU A 136 4.32 -10.40 -0.66
N ARG A 137 5.02 -10.40 -1.80
CA ARG A 137 4.38 -10.60 -3.10
C ARG A 137 3.76 -12.00 -3.21
N ARG A 138 4.48 -13.05 -2.79
CA ARG A 138 3.94 -14.42 -2.76
C ARG A 138 2.70 -14.50 -1.88
N LEU A 139 2.73 -13.97 -0.66
CA LEU A 139 1.55 -13.92 0.22
C LEU A 139 0.37 -13.20 -0.44
N ALA A 140 0.63 -12.08 -1.12
CA ALA A 140 -0.39 -11.35 -1.85
C ALA A 140 -0.93 -12.10 -3.10
N MET A 141 -0.21 -13.10 -3.61
CA MET A 141 -0.61 -13.91 -4.77
C MET A 141 -1.24 -15.25 -4.38
N THR A 142 -0.76 -15.94 -3.34
CA THR A 142 -1.30 -17.22 -2.87
C THR A 142 -2.75 -17.11 -2.42
N THR A 143 -3.14 -15.97 -1.85
CA THR A 143 -4.54 -15.71 -1.52
C THR A 143 -5.41 -15.44 -2.76
N VAL A 144 -4.94 -15.57 -4.00
CA VAL A 144 -5.79 -15.47 -5.22
C VAL A 144 -6.16 -16.86 -5.77
N LEU A 145 -5.46 -17.92 -5.37
CA LEU A 145 -5.51 -19.21 -6.05
C LEU A 145 -6.27 -20.32 -5.33
N SER A 146 -7.10 -20.00 -4.31
CA SER A 146 -7.89 -21.06 -3.63
C SER A 146 -9.26 -21.35 -4.25
N ARG A 147 -9.57 -20.86 -5.46
CA ARG A 147 -10.81 -21.17 -6.20
C ARG A 147 -10.66 -21.14 -7.73
N PHE A 148 -9.67 -21.86 -8.26
CA PHE A 148 -9.73 -22.47 -9.60
C PHE A 148 -9.06 -23.83 -9.53
#